data_AF-A0A358SUC4-F1
#
_entry.id   AF-A0A358SUC4-F1
#
_cell.length_a   1.000
_cell.length_b   1.000
_cell.length_c   1.000
_cell.angle_alpha   90.00
_cell.angle_beta   90.00
_cell.angle_gamma   90.00
#
_symmetry.space_group_name_H-M   'P 1'
#
loop_
_entity.id
_entity.type
_entity.pdbx_description
1 polymer ?
#
loop_
_entity_poly.entity_id
_entity_poly.type
_entity_poly.pdbx_seq_one_letter_code
_entity_poly.pdbx_strand_id
1 'polypeptide(L)'
;DLLGIWGAPEVTGKPVGADLRARKKSLPVVAALTSGTGAGRELGALLAAEQPLSEDDVLRAASLVEAAAGREWAESEASAQLAAALKCLAETDMPDEVRAEFAGIAEFITARQS
;
A
#
# COMPACT_ATOMS: atom_id res chain seq x y z
N ASP A 1 4.58 -1.34 0.02
CA ASP A 1 3.38 -0.53 0.27
C ASP A 1 2.45 -1.25 1.21
N LEU A 2 1.44 -2.02 0.78
CA LEU A 2 0.64 -2.80 1.75
C LEU A 2 1.44 -3.96 2.36
N LEU A 3 1.99 -4.84 1.52
CA LEU A 3 2.84 -5.94 1.98
C LEU A 3 4.07 -5.50 2.77
N GLY A 4 4.59 -4.30 2.52
CA GLY A 4 5.75 -3.78 3.26
C GLY A 4 5.43 -3.37 4.70
N ILE A 5 4.15 -3.23 5.04
CA ILE A 5 3.66 -2.90 6.38
C ILE A 5 3.00 -4.12 7.02
N TRP A 6 2.12 -4.82 6.31
CA TRP A 6 1.31 -5.92 6.86
C TRP A 6 1.61 -7.29 6.26
N GLY A 7 2.44 -7.39 5.23
CA GLY A 7 2.66 -8.63 4.50
C GLY A 7 3.43 -9.65 5.33
N ALA A 8 2.99 -10.91 5.27
CA ALA A 8 3.63 -12.00 5.99
C ALA A 8 5.08 -12.23 5.49
N PRO A 9 6.06 -12.50 6.36
CA PRO A 9 7.47 -12.67 5.97
C PRO A 9 7.71 -13.75 4.91
N GLU A 10 6.92 -14.82 4.91
CA GLU A 10 6.93 -15.90 3.92
C GLU A 10 6.57 -15.43 2.51
N VAL A 11 5.79 -14.35 2.37
CA VAL A 11 5.42 -13.75 1.08
C VAL A 11 6.41 -12.66 0.66
N THR A 12 6.90 -11.88 1.62
CA THR A 12 7.70 -10.67 1.34
C THR A 12 9.21 -10.87 1.42
N GLY A 13 9.67 -11.93 2.08
CA GLY A 13 11.06 -12.15 2.46
C GLY A 13 11.61 -11.15 3.47
N LYS A 14 10.74 -10.35 4.11
CA LYS A 14 11.10 -9.25 5.02
C LYS A 14 10.26 -9.32 6.30
N PRO A 15 10.73 -8.75 7.42
CA PRO A 15 9.89 -8.61 8.61
C PRO A 15 8.68 -7.72 8.32
N VAL A 16 7.56 -8.00 9.01
CA VAL A 16 6.37 -7.15 9.03
C VAL A 16 6.77 -5.73 9.46
N GLY A 17 6.15 -4.69 8.88
CA GLY A 17 6.46 -3.30 9.20
C GLY A 17 7.79 -2.77 8.64
N ALA A 18 8.44 -3.50 7.71
CA ALA A 18 9.70 -3.08 7.11
C ALA A 18 9.66 -1.67 6.48
N ASP A 19 8.55 -1.30 5.82
CA ASP A 19 8.39 0.04 5.23
C ASP A 19 8.36 1.13 6.32
N LEU A 20 7.70 0.88 7.46
CA LEU A 20 7.63 1.82 8.59
C LEU A 20 8.98 1.95 9.29
N ARG A 21 9.67 0.83 9.50
CA ARG A 21 11.02 0.80 10.08
C ARG A 21 12.03 1.59 9.24
N ALA A 22 11.91 1.49 7.92
CA ALA A 22 12.70 2.26 6.97
C ALA A 22 12.19 3.68 6.75
N ARG A 23 11.09 4.09 7.42
CA ARG A 23 10.41 5.38 7.25
C ARG A 23 10.08 5.71 5.79
N LYS A 24 9.74 4.68 5.04
CA LYS A 24 9.41 4.80 3.63
C LYS A 24 8.09 5.55 3.51
N LYS A 25 8.04 6.50 2.57
CA LYS A 25 6.80 7.18 2.15
C LYS A 25 6.02 6.30 1.18
N SER A 26 5.62 5.11 1.61
CA SER A 26 4.74 4.23 0.85
C SER A 26 3.34 4.83 0.73
N LEU A 27 2.58 4.41 -0.27
CA LEU A 27 1.24 4.90 -0.57
C LEU A 27 0.30 4.95 0.66
N PRO A 28 0.11 3.86 1.44
CA PRO A 28 -0.74 3.92 2.63
C PRO A 28 -0.21 4.88 3.71
N VAL A 29 1.11 5.06 3.84
CA VAL A 29 1.70 6.00 4.79
C VAL A 29 1.45 7.44 4.35
N VAL A 30 1.63 7.75 3.06
CA VAL A 30 1.35 9.10 2.55
C VAL A 30 -0.12 9.43 2.70
N ALA A 31 -1.02 8.50 2.34
CA ALA A 31 -2.46 8.67 2.51
C ALA A 31 -2.84 8.95 3.98
N ALA A 32 -2.28 8.18 4.92
CA ALA A 32 -2.48 8.40 6.34
C ALA A 32 -1.98 9.80 6.79
N LEU A 33 -0.77 10.18 6.38
CA LEU A 33 -0.15 11.47 6.74
C LEU A 33 -0.94 12.68 6.18
N THR A 34 -1.59 12.52 5.02
CA THR A 34 -2.38 13.59 4.39
C THR A 34 -3.87 13.54 4.71
N SER A 35 -4.34 12.55 5.48
CA SER A 35 -5.76 12.33 5.83
C SER A 35 -6.41 13.47 6.65
N GLY A 36 -5.60 14.35 7.28
CA GLY A 36 -6.10 15.37 8.20
C GLY A 36 -6.61 14.84 9.55
N THR A 37 -6.55 13.53 9.77
CA THR A 37 -7.03 12.88 11.01
C THR A 37 -6.08 13.10 12.20
N GLY A 38 -6.56 12.84 13.41
CA GLY A 38 -5.70 12.83 14.61
C GLY A 38 -4.60 11.76 14.52
N ALA A 39 -4.97 10.56 14.05
CA ALA A 39 -4.03 9.45 13.85
C ALA A 39 -2.94 9.79 12.82
N GLY A 40 -3.30 10.47 11.73
CA GLY A 40 -2.32 10.93 10.72
C GLY A 40 -1.30 11.93 11.29
N ARG A 41 -1.74 12.85 12.15
CA ARG A 41 -0.82 13.78 12.84
C ARG A 41 0.10 13.06 13.81
N GLU A 42 -0.43 12.12 14.58
CA GLU A 42 0.35 11.31 15.52
C GLU A 42 1.37 10.43 14.80
N LEU A 43 0.99 9.81 13.68
CA LEU A 43 1.89 9.08 12.80
C LEU A 43 3.03 9.97 12.30
N GLY A 44 2.70 11.20 11.87
CA GLY A 44 3.70 12.17 11.43
C GLY A 44 4.71 12.51 12.51
N ALA A 45 4.26 12.74 13.74
CA ALA A 45 5.13 12.99 14.89
C ALA A 45 6.04 11.78 15.20
N LEU A 46 5.47 10.57 15.18
CA LEU A 46 6.21 9.34 15.44
C LEU A 46 7.32 9.10 14.40
N LEU A 47 7.00 9.25 13.11
CA LEU A 47 7.97 9.04 12.02
C LEU A 47 9.03 10.15 11.92
N ALA A 48 8.76 11.33 12.48
CA ALA A 48 9.70 12.46 12.52
C ALA A 48 10.74 12.37 13.65
N ALA A 49 10.54 11.51 14.66
CA ALA A 49 11.49 11.33 15.76
C ALA A 49 12.88 10.93 15.23
N GLU A 50 13.99 11.44 15.79
CA GLU A 50 15.33 11.08 15.29
C GLU A 50 15.76 9.65 15.66
N GLN A 51 15.20 9.12 16.75
CA GLN A 51 15.57 7.80 17.26
C GLN A 51 15.02 6.67 16.38
N PRO A 52 15.74 5.55 16.22
CA PRO A 52 15.21 4.36 15.59
C PRO A 52 13.90 3.92 16.26
N LEU A 53 12.93 3.50 15.43
CA LEU A 53 11.66 2.98 15.95
C LEU A 53 11.89 1.62 16.61
N SER A 54 11.36 1.45 17.82
CA SER A 54 11.25 0.14 18.45
C SER A 54 10.21 -0.75 17.73
N GLU A 55 10.12 -2.03 18.07
CA GLU A 55 9.05 -2.88 17.53
C GLU A 55 7.65 -2.37 17.91
N ASP A 56 7.48 -1.90 19.15
CA ASP A 56 6.22 -1.33 19.61
C ASP A 56 5.86 -0.05 18.85
N ASP A 57 6.85 0.77 18.50
CA ASP A 57 6.65 1.94 17.66
C ASP A 57 6.24 1.57 16.23
N VAL A 58 6.83 0.50 15.66
CA VAL A 58 6.47 0.00 14.34
C VAL A 58 5.03 -0.53 14.33
N LEU A 59 4.64 -1.29 15.36
CA LEU A 59 3.26 -1.77 15.52
C LEU A 59 2.28 -0.60 15.69
N ARG A 60 2.62 0.37 16.54
CA ARG A 60 1.81 1.59 16.73
C ARG A 60 1.69 2.38 15.44
N ALA A 61 2.78 2.55 14.69
CA ALA A 61 2.75 3.23 13.40
C ALA A 61 1.82 2.52 12.41
N ALA A 62 1.84 1.18 12.34
CA ALA A 62 0.92 0.42 11.50
C ALA A 62 -0.55 0.65 11.91
N SER A 63 -0.86 0.60 13.21
CA SER A 63 -2.20 0.89 13.71
C SER A 63 -2.65 2.33 13.43
N LEU A 64 -1.74 3.31 13.49
CA LEU A 64 -2.05 4.69 13.15
C LEU A 64 -2.32 4.88 11.65
N VAL A 65 -1.61 4.14 10.79
CA VAL A 65 -1.90 4.13 9.35
C VAL A 65 -3.31 3.58 9.09
N GLU A 66 -3.70 2.50 9.76
CA GLU A 66 -5.06 1.95 9.66
C GLU A 66 -6.12 2.91 10.21
N ALA A 67 -5.89 3.49 11.39
CA ALA A 67 -6.82 4.44 12.03
C ALA A 67 -7.00 5.74 11.23
N ALA A 68 -6.00 6.09 10.41
CA ALA A 68 -6.08 7.21 9.46
C ALA A 68 -6.66 6.81 8.09
N ALA A 69 -7.19 5.60 7.95
CA ALA A 69 -7.73 5.01 6.72
C ALA A 69 -6.70 4.88 5.57
N GLY A 70 -5.40 4.92 5.87
CA GLY A 70 -4.34 4.86 4.86
C GLY A 70 -4.32 3.53 4.10
N ARG A 71 -4.63 2.42 4.79
CA ARG A 71 -4.74 1.09 4.16
C ARG A 71 -5.90 1.02 3.17
N GLU A 72 -7.12 1.33 3.64
CA GLU A 72 -8.33 1.31 2.81
C GLU A 72 -8.21 2.24 1.60
N TRP A 73 -7.61 3.43 1.79
CA TRP A 73 -7.35 4.36 0.71
C TRP A 73 -6.42 3.76 -0.35
N ALA A 74 -5.32 3.12 0.07
CA ALA A 74 -4.37 2.50 -0.85
C ALA A 74 -4.97 1.29 -1.60
N GLU A 75 -5.81 0.49 -0.93
CA GLU A 75 -6.56 -0.62 -1.56
C GLU A 75 -7.58 -0.10 -2.60
N SER A 76 -8.26 1.01 -2.28
CA SER A 76 -9.19 1.68 -3.20
C SER A 76 -8.46 2.26 -4.42
N GLU A 77 -7.31 2.90 -4.20
CA GLU A 77 -6.48 3.43 -5.30
C GLU A 77 -5.96 2.31 -6.20
N ALA A 78 -5.48 1.20 -5.63
CA ALA A 78 -5.06 0.03 -6.42
C ALA A 78 -6.21 -0.53 -7.28
N SER A 79 -7.41 -0.60 -6.72
CA SER A 79 -8.62 -1.03 -7.44
C SER A 79 -9.00 -0.07 -8.57
N ALA A 80 -8.90 1.24 -8.33
CA ALA A 80 -9.17 2.26 -9.34
C ALA A 80 -8.17 2.19 -10.51
N GLN A 81 -6.88 1.99 -10.21
CA GLN A 81 -5.85 1.83 -11.23
C GLN A 81 -6.03 0.55 -12.05
N LEU A 82 -6.45 -0.56 -11.43
CA LEU A 82 -6.79 -1.78 -12.14
C LEU A 82 -7.96 -1.57 -13.10
N ALA A 83 -9.03 -0.94 -12.63
CA ALA A 83 -10.19 -0.63 -13.47
C ALA A 83 -9.82 0.27 -14.66
N ALA A 84 -8.97 1.28 -14.43
CA ALA A 84 -8.45 2.14 -15.49
C ALA A 84 -7.62 1.35 -16.51
N ALA A 85 -6.73 0.46 -16.05
CA ALA A 85 -5.93 -0.40 -16.93
C ALA A 85 -6.82 -1.32 -17.79
N LEU A 86 -7.81 -1.99 -17.20
CA LEU A 86 -8.74 -2.85 -17.92
C LEU A 86 -9.56 -2.07 -18.96
N LYS A 87 -9.97 -0.84 -18.64
CA LYS A 87 -10.66 0.04 -19.59
C LYS A 87 -9.75 0.40 -20.77
N CYS A 88 -8.51 0.82 -20.51
CA CYS A 88 -7.54 1.13 -21.56
C CYS A 88 -7.29 -0.09 -22.46
N LEU A 89 -7.19 -1.28 -21.86
CA LEU A 89 -7.07 -2.52 -22.62
C LEU A 89 -8.29 -2.71 -23.52
N ALA A 90 -9.51 -2.57 -23.02
CA ALA A 90 -10.74 -2.75 -23.81
C ALA A 90 -10.88 -1.78 -25.01
N GLU A 91 -10.38 -0.55 -24.87
CA GLU A 91 -10.48 0.48 -25.92
C GLU A 91 -9.36 0.38 -26.98
N THR A 92 -8.33 -0.44 -26.73
CA THR A 92 -7.20 -0.60 -27.65
C THR A 92 -7.48 -1.66 -28.72
N ASP A 93 -7.13 -1.36 -29.97
CA ASP A 93 -7.18 -2.32 -31.07
C ASP A 93 -6.06 -3.36 -30.92
N MET A 94 -6.43 -4.59 -30.57
CA MET A 94 -5.51 -5.72 -30.38
C MET A 94 -6.27 -7.06 -30.44
N PRO A 95 -5.59 -8.17 -30.75
CA PRO A 95 -6.18 -9.51 -30.68
C PRO A 95 -6.68 -9.84 -29.26
N ASP A 96 -7.80 -10.56 -29.17
CA ASP A 96 -8.44 -10.90 -27.89
C ASP A 96 -7.54 -11.73 -26.96
N GLU A 97 -6.72 -12.61 -27.53
CA GLU A 97 -5.74 -13.41 -26.77
C GLU A 97 -4.72 -12.52 -26.05
N VAL A 98 -4.16 -11.53 -26.75
CA VAL A 98 -3.20 -10.57 -26.19
C VAL A 98 -3.87 -9.72 -25.10
N ARG A 99 -5.11 -9.31 -25.32
CA ARG A 99 -5.90 -8.55 -24.33
C ARG A 99 -6.12 -9.36 -23.05
N ALA A 100 -6.46 -10.65 -23.19
CA ALA A 100 -6.67 -11.55 -22.06
C ALA A 100 -5.38 -11.79 -21.26
N GLU A 101 -4.24 -11.94 -21.93
CA GLU A 101 -2.94 -12.06 -21.25
C GLU A 101 -2.60 -10.81 -20.42
N PHE A 102 -2.76 -9.61 -21.00
CA PHE A 102 -2.48 -8.37 -20.26
C PHE A 102 -3.44 -8.17 -19.09
N ALA A 103 -4.73 -8.51 -19.24
CA ALA A 103 -5.69 -8.46 -18.15
C ALA A 103 -5.28 -9.40 -17.00
N GLY A 104 -4.89 -10.64 -17.32
CA GLY A 104 -4.41 -11.61 -16.32
C GLY A 104 -3.17 -11.13 -15.57
N ILE A 105 -2.22 -10.47 -16.25
CA ILE A 105 -1.05 -9.86 -15.59
C ILE A 105 -1.47 -8.75 -14.63
N ALA A 106 -2.37 -7.86 -15.06
CA ALA A 106 -2.84 -6.75 -14.24
C ALA A 106 -3.52 -7.25 -12.95
N GLU A 107 -4.43 -8.22 -13.08
CA GLU A 107 -5.11 -8.86 -11.95
C GLU A 107 -4.13 -9.55 -11.01
N PHE A 108 -3.18 -10.33 -11.55
CA PHE A 108 -2.17 -11.02 -10.76
C PHE A 108 -1.31 -10.06 -9.92
N ILE A 109 -0.89 -8.93 -10.49
CA ILE A 109 -0.08 -7.93 -9.78
C ILE A 109 -0.86 -7.32 -8.60
N THR A 110 -2.15 -7.05 -8.78
CA THR A 110 -3.01 -6.50 -7.72
C THR A 110 -3.37 -7.52 -6.65
N ALA A 111 -3.62 -8.79 -7.00
CA ALA A 111 -3.95 -9.84 -6.04
C ALA A 111 -2.82 -10.14 -5.05
N ARG A 112 -1.57 -9.85 -5.42
CA ARG A 112 -0.41 -9.92 -4.51
C ARG A 112 -0.43 -8.86 -3.41
N GLN A 113 -1.18 -7.76 -3.58
CA GLN A 113 -1.18 -6.66 -2.62
C GLN A 113 -2.16 -6.89 -1.46
N SER A 114 -3.05 -7.88 -1.62
CA SER A 114 -4.10 -8.28 -0.68
C SER A 114 -3.63 -9.30 0.36
#